data_AF-A0A8J8J5D0-F1
#
_entry.id   AF-A0A8J8J5D0-F1
#
_cell.length_a   1.000
_cell.length_b   1.000
_cell.length_c   1.000
_cell.angle_alpha   90.00
_cell.angle_beta   90.00
_cell.angle_gamma   90.00
#
_symmetry.space_group_name_H-M   'P 1'
#
loop_
_entity.id
_entity.type
_entity.pdbx_description
1 polymer ?
#
loop_
_entity_poly.entity_id
_entity_poly.type
_entity_poly.pdbx_seq_one_letter_code
_entity_poly.pdbx_strand_id
1 'polypeptide(L)' 'SDEELEWLRDLFKVDVYVGTANMGVPFVGSCMLANSNGVVVGHLTTGPEIVKIEEALGFLD' A
#
# COMPACT_ATOMS: atom_id res chain seq x y z
N SER A 1 6.72 1.72 13.70
CA SER A 1 8.17 1.64 13.91
C SER A 1 8.73 0.51 13.09
N ASP A 2 10.05 0.37 12.98
CA ASP A 2 10.65 -0.76 12.27
C ASP A 2 10.29 -2.10 12.92
N GLU A 3 10.21 -2.14 14.25
CA GLU A 3 9.74 -3.30 15.02
C GLU A 3 8.30 -3.70 14.69
N GLU A 4 7.39 -2.73 14.57
CA GLU A 4 5.99 -3.00 14.17
C GLU A 4 5.91 -3.54 12.73
N LEU A 5 6.73 -3.02 11.82
CA LEU A 5 6.78 -3.50 10.44
C LEU A 5 7.30 -4.94 10.37
N GLU A 6 8.33 -5.26 11.14
CA GLU A 6 8.87 -6.62 11.23
C GLU A 6 7.84 -7.60 11.82
N TRP A 7 7.16 -7.21 12.89
CA TRP A 7 6.07 -7.99 13.47
C TRP A 7 4.93 -8.24 12.48
N LEU A 8 4.51 -7.23 11.70
CA LEU A 8 3.47 -7.39 10.68
C LEU A 8 3.91 -8.32 9.55
N ARG A 9 5.15 -8.18 9.05
CA ARG A 9 5.71 -9.08 8.03
C ARG A 9 5.72 -10.53 8.51
N ASP A 10 6.14 -10.74 9.75
CA ASP A 10 6.16 -12.07 10.37
C ASP A 10 4.76 -12.65 10.59
N LEU A 11 3.78 -11.81 10.93
CA LEU A 11 2.40 -12.26 11.15
C LEU A 11 1.71 -12.64 9.84
N PHE A 12 1.79 -11.77 8.83
CA PHE A 12 1.04 -11.92 7.58
C PHE A 12 1.79 -12.69 6.49
N LYS A 13 3.11 -12.91 6.66
CA LYS A 13 3.98 -13.61 5.69
C LYS A 13 3.99 -12.96 4.30
N VAL A 14 3.91 -11.63 4.28
CA VAL A 14 3.99 -10.80 3.08
C VAL A 14 4.84 -9.57 3.35
N ASP A 15 5.36 -8.95 2.30
CA ASP A 15 6.03 -7.66 2.44
C ASP A 15 5.07 -6.56 2.92
N VAL A 16 5.61 -5.65 3.72
CA VAL A 16 4.86 -4.52 4.30
C VAL A 16 5.57 -3.23 3.97
N TYR A 17 4.80 -2.26 3.48
CA TYR A 17 5.27 -0.96 3.03
C TYR A 17 4.51 0.15 3.77
N VAL A 18 5.20 1.27 4.00
CA VAL A 18 4.60 2.48 4.56
C VAL A 18 4.32 3.46 3.42
N GLY A 19 3.10 3.98 3.37
CA GLY A 19 2.68 4.93 2.35
C GLY A 19 1.37 5.62 2.67
N THR A 20 0.95 6.51 1.78
CA THR A 20 -0.33 7.23 1.80
C THR A 20 -1.07 7.01 0.50
N ALA A 21 -2.34 7.42 0.47
CA ALA A 21 -3.12 7.51 -0.76
C ALA A 21 -4.04 8.74 -0.69
N ASN A 22 -4.72 9.06 -1.80
CA ASN A 22 -5.63 10.20 -1.86
C ASN A 22 -4.99 11.52 -1.37
N MET A 23 -3.81 11.87 -1.87
CA MET A 23 -3.13 13.12 -1.53
C MET A 23 -2.70 13.18 -0.05
N GLY A 24 -2.03 12.14 0.43
CA GLY A 24 -1.43 12.12 1.77
C GLY A 24 -2.34 11.62 2.89
N VAL A 25 -3.51 11.06 2.59
CA VAL A 25 -4.39 10.47 3.63
C VAL A 25 -3.73 9.19 4.18
N PRO A 26 -3.55 9.08 5.52
CA PRO A 26 -2.88 7.93 6.12
C PRO A 26 -3.79 6.70 6.28
N PHE A 27 -5.10 6.87 6.11
CA PHE A 27 -6.10 5.79 6.23
C PHE A 27 -6.20 4.98 4.93
N VAL A 28 -5.13 4.24 4.61
CA VAL A 28 -4.98 3.53 3.32
C VAL A 28 -6.17 2.60 3.01
N GLY A 29 -6.72 1.91 4.02
CA GLY A 29 -7.89 1.03 3.83
C GLY A 29 -9.17 1.74 3.41
N SER A 30 -9.33 3.04 3.72
CA SER A 30 -10.46 3.85 3.25
C SER A 30 -10.25 4.40 1.85
N CYS A 31 -9.02 4.35 1.34
CA CYS A 31 -8.63 5.02 0.09
C CYS A 31 -8.67 4.11 -1.13
N MET A 32 -8.66 2.80 -0.93
CA MET A 32 -8.53 1.82 -2.01
C MET A 32 -9.14 0.47 -1.66
N LEU A 33 -9.38 -0.32 -2.70
CA LEU A 33 -9.79 -1.72 -2.63
C LEU A 33 -8.83 -2.53 -3.50
N ALA A 34 -8.23 -3.59 -2.95
CA ALA A 34 -7.26 -4.42 -3.66
C ALA A 34 -7.60 -5.92 -3.52
N ASN A 35 -7.22 -6.70 -4.52
CA ASN A 35 -7.18 -8.15 -4.48
C ASN A 35 -6.04 -8.66 -5.37
N SER A 36 -5.93 -9.98 -5.50
CA SER A 36 -4.87 -10.63 -6.29
C SER A 36 -4.89 -10.33 -7.80
N ASN A 37 -5.89 -9.61 -8.31
CA ASN A 37 -6.01 -9.23 -9.72
C ASN A 37 -5.72 -7.73 -9.96
N GLY A 38 -5.62 -6.92 -8.92
CA GLY A 38 -5.44 -5.48 -9.08
C GLY A 38 -5.89 -4.65 -7.88
N VAL A 39 -5.83 -3.33 -8.07
CA VAL A 39 -6.23 -2.33 -7.09
C VAL A 39 -7.05 -1.22 -7.75
N VAL A 40 -8.06 -0.73 -7.04
CA VAL A 40 -8.81 0.48 -7.38
C VAL A 40 -8.52 1.50 -6.29
N VAL A 41 -8.02 2.67 -6.68
CA VAL A 41 -7.66 3.77 -5.77
C VAL A 41 -8.57 4.97 -5.99
N GLY A 42 -8.71 5.81 -4.96
CA GLY A 42 -9.42 7.07 -5.11
C GLY A 42 -8.73 8.03 -6.08
N HIS A 43 -9.52 8.85 -6.76
CA HIS A 43 -9.09 9.70 -7.89
C HIS A 43 -8.03 10.78 -7.55
N LEU A 44 -7.82 11.07 -6.26
CA LEU A 44 -6.81 12.04 -5.81
C LEU A 44 -5.46 11.38 -5.51
N THR A 45 -5.34 10.06 -5.63
CA THR A 45 -4.08 9.35 -5.45
C THR A 45 -3.08 9.81 -6.50
N THR A 46 -1.92 10.27 -6.05
CA THR A 46 -0.90 10.89 -6.90
C THR A 46 -0.01 9.84 -7.56
N GLY A 47 0.67 10.19 -8.65
CA GLY A 47 1.60 9.28 -9.34
C GLY A 47 2.63 8.61 -8.40
N PRO A 48 3.35 9.37 -7.53
CA PRO A 48 4.27 8.77 -6.57
C PRO A 48 3.61 7.80 -5.57
N GLU A 49 2.38 8.08 -5.14
CA GLU A 49 1.60 7.16 -4.29
C GLU A 49 1.23 5.89 -5.07
N ILE A 50 0.84 6.01 -6.34
CA ILE A 50 0.53 4.86 -7.21
C ILE A 50 1.76 3.96 -7.35
N VAL A 51 2.94 4.51 -7.66
CA VAL A 51 4.18 3.73 -7.77
C VAL A 51 4.44 2.93 -6.49
N LYS A 52 4.25 3.55 -5.32
CA LYS A 52 4.46 2.88 -4.03
C LYS A 52 3.41 1.78 -3.76
N ILE A 53 2.17 1.97 -4.20
CA ILE A 53 1.12 0.94 -4.12
C ILE A 53 1.44 -0.22 -5.06
N GLU A 54 1.94 0.06 -6.27
CA GLU A 54 2.34 -0.96 -7.24
C GLU A 54 3.55 -1.77 -6.75
N GLU A 55 4.56 -1.12 -6.14
CA GLU A 55 5.66 -1.78 -5.44
C GLU A 55 5.12 -2.69 -4.33
N ALA A 56 4.21 -2.19 -3.49
CA ALA A 56 3.67 -2.95 -2.36
C ALA A 56 2.81 -4.16 -2.77
N LEU A 57 2.20 -4.11 -3.95
CA LEU A 57 1.39 -5.19 -4.51
C LEU A 57 2.18 -6.13 -5.44
N GLY A 58 3.47 -5.85 -5.66
CA GLY A 58 4.32 -6.66 -6.54
C GLY A 58 3.97 -6.53 -8.03
N PHE A 59 3.46 -5.37 -8.46
CA PHE A 59 3.21 -5.08 -9.88
C PHE A 59 4.43 -4.50 -10.60
N LEU A 60 5.40 -3.98 -9.85
CA LEU A 60 6.68 -3.50 -10.36
C LEU A 60 7.75 -4.51 -9.94
N ASP A 61 8.35 -5.18 -10.93
CA ASP A 61 9.53 -6.06 -10.77
C ASP A 61 10.80 -5.24 -10.50
#